data_AF-A0A8S3B9L0-F1
#
_entry.id   AF-A0A8S3B9L0-F1
#
_cell.length_a   1.000
_cell.length_b   1.000
_cell.length_c   1.000
_cell.angle_alpha   90.00
_cell.angle_beta   90.00
_cell.angle_gamma   90.00
#
_symmetry.space_group_name_H-M   'P 1'
#
loop_
_entity.id
_entity.type
_entity.pdbx_description
1 polymer ?
#
loop_
_entity_poly.entity_id
_entity_poly.type
_entity_poly.pdbx_seq_one_letter_code
_entity_poly.pdbx_strand_id
1 'polypeptide(L)' 'MGFRRKFSVMQIRYGGCKGTVSVNPDLDYTEKQLILRKSMHKFISTHDVLELCKISAP' A
#
# COMPACT_ATOMS: atom_id res chain seq x y z
N MET A 1 -21.35 13.78 -2.61
CA MET A 1 -21.32 12.74 -3.66
C MET A 1 -20.17 11.81 -3.34
N GLY A 2 -20.44 10.68 -2.65
CA GLY A 2 -19.40 9.87 -2.01
C GLY A 2 -18.61 9.03 -3.00
N PHE A 3 -17.29 9.23 -3.06
CA PHE A 3 -16.39 8.28 -3.71
C PHE A 3 -16.52 6.93 -2.98
N ARG A 4 -17.19 5.95 -3.60
CA ARG A 4 -17.21 4.57 -3.09
C ARG A 4 -15.79 4.02 -3.22
N ARG A 5 -15.00 4.08 -2.14
CA ARG A 5 -13.70 3.38 -2.06
C ARG A 5 -13.98 1.89 -2.31
N LYS A 6 -13.52 1.37 -3.45
CA LYS A 6 -13.75 -0.03 -3.86
C LYS A 6 -12.96 -1.04 -3.04
N PHE A 7 -11.95 -0.59 -2.29
CA PHE A 7 -11.11 -1.41 -1.44
C PHE A 7 -10.60 -0.57 -0.26
N SER A 8 -10.38 -1.22 0.87
CA SER A 8 -9.79 -0.62 2.07
C SER A 8 -8.39 -1.18 2.34
N VAL A 9 -8.03 -2.31 1.72
CA VAL A 9 -6.80 -3.06 1.99
C VAL A 9 -6.20 -3.62 0.71
N MET A 10 -4.86 -3.60 0.62
CA MET A 10 -4.08 -4.07 -0.51
C MET A 10 -2.88 -4.91 -0.04
N GLN A 11 -2.61 -6.04 -0.69
CA GLN A 11 -1.37 -6.79 -0.53
C GLN A 11 -0.36 -6.33 -1.59
N ILE A 12 0.84 -5.94 -1.18
CA ILE A 12 1.85 -5.32 -2.03
C ILE A 12 3.22 -5.98 -1.94
N ARG A 13 4.05 -5.71 -2.96
CA ARG A 13 5.51 -5.83 -2.93
C ARG A 13 6.12 -4.52 -3.42
N TYR A 14 7.18 -4.07 -2.76
CA TYR A 14 7.85 -2.81 -3.11
C TYR A 14 9.26 -2.77 -2.49
N GLY A 15 10.31 -2.61 -3.28
CA GLY A 15 11.67 -2.35 -2.79
C GLY A 15 12.16 -3.30 -1.68
N GLY A 16 11.96 -4.61 -1.85
CA GLY A 16 12.33 -5.61 -0.85
C GLY A 16 11.40 -5.68 0.37
N CYS A 17 10.34 -4.86 0.40
CA CYS A 17 9.24 -4.95 1.35
C CYS A 17 8.08 -5.79 0.79
N LYS A 18 7.40 -6.51 1.68
CA LYS A 18 6.17 -7.24 1.39
C LYS A 18 5.22 -7.13 2.57
N GLY A 19 3.93 -6.96 2.27
CA GLY A 19 2.89 -7.04 3.29
C GLY A 19 1.56 -6.50 2.80
N THR A 20 0.77 -6.09 3.77
CA THR A 20 -0.58 -5.55 3.56
C THR A 20 -0.60 -4.10 4.01
N VAL A 21 -1.19 -3.22 3.20
CA VAL A 21 -1.41 -1.81 3.51
C VAL A 21 -2.91 -1.52 3.50
N SER A 22 -3.34 -0.60 4.34
CA SER A 22 -4.72 -0.12 4.39
C SER A 22 -4.79 1.34 3.98
N VAL A 23 -5.94 1.75 3.45
CA VAL A 23 -6.18 3.15 3.11
C VAL A 23 -6.49 3.91 4.40
N ASN A 24 -5.70 4.93 4.73
CA ASN A 24 -5.99 5.83 5.83
C ASN A 24 -7.12 6.80 5.41
N PRO A 25 -8.26 6.87 6.14
CA PRO A 25 -9.35 7.79 5.83
C PRO A 25 -9.02 9.27 6.09
N ASP A 26 -8.03 9.54 6.95
CA ASP A 26 -7.69 10.89 7.42
C ASP A 26 -6.66 11.60 6.54
N LEU A 27 -6.09 10.90 5.54
CA LEU A 27 -5.14 11.50 4.62
C LEU A 27 -5.86 12.44 3.64
N ASP A 28 -5.34 13.64 3.52
CA ASP A 28 -5.68 14.57 2.46
C ASP A 28 -5.06 14.05 1.14
N TYR A 29 -5.83 14.08 0.06
CA TYR A 29 -5.46 13.49 -1.24
C TYR A 29 -4.32 14.24 -1.97
N THR A 30 -3.56 15.03 -1.23
CA THR A 30 -2.61 16.05 -1.69
C THR A 30 -1.23 15.46 -1.97
N GLU A 31 -0.89 14.30 -1.40
CA GLU A 31 0.40 13.64 -1.59
C GLU A 31 0.32 12.12 -1.79
N LYS A 32 1.26 11.56 -2.56
CA LYS A 32 1.44 10.11 -2.71
C LYS A 32 2.14 9.56 -1.47
N GLN A 33 1.36 9.14 -0.48
CA GLN A 33 1.89 8.65 0.79
C GLN A 33 1.79 7.12 0.87
N LEU A 34 2.94 6.45 0.93
CA LEU A 34 3.06 5.02 1.24
C LEU A 34 3.97 4.87 2.46
N ILE A 35 3.43 4.33 3.55
CA ILE A 35 4.19 4.08 4.78
C ILE A 35 4.46 2.58 4.90
N LEU A 36 5.74 2.22 5.02
CA LEU A 36 6.19 0.84 5.20
C LEU A 36 6.75 0.65 6.60
N ARG A 37 6.41 -0.47 7.23
CA ARG A 37 6.91 -0.82 8.56
C ARG A 37 8.20 -1.63 8.44
N LYS A 38 9.09 -1.53 9.44
CA LYS A 38 10.33 -2.33 9.51
C LYS A 38 10.09 -3.83 9.34
N SER A 39 8.98 -4.36 9.87
CA SER A 39 8.61 -5.78 9.73
C SER A 39 8.29 -6.21 8.30
N MET A 40 7.95 -5.26 7.40
CA MET A 40 7.67 -5.54 5.99
C MET A 40 8.96 -5.71 5.18
N HIS A 41 10.07 -5.10 5.61
CA HIS A 41 11.36 -5.19 4.93
C HIS A 41 11.96 -6.59 5.10
N LYS A 42 12.21 -7.27 3.98
CA LYS A 42 12.72 -8.65 3.97
C LYS A 42 14.17 -8.73 3.50
N PHE A 43 14.58 -7.85 2.61
CA PHE A 43 15.93 -7.78 2.06
C PHE A 43 16.16 -6.42 1.39
N ILE A 44 17.43 -6.03 1.26
CA ILE A 44 17.83 -4.81 0.54
C ILE A 44 17.53 -4.99 -0.95
N SER A 45 16.93 -3.99 -1.58
CA SER A 45 16.60 -4.02 -3.00
C SER A 45 16.70 -2.62 -3.61
N THR A 46 17.12 -2.56 -4.87
CA THR A 46 17.12 -1.34 -5.69
C THR A 46 15.84 -1.20 -6.53
N HIS A 47 14.91 -2.16 -6.46
CA HIS A 47 13.63 -2.09 -7.17
C HIS A 47 12.74 -0.98 -6.61
N ASP A 48 12.26 -0.09 -7.48
CA ASP A 48 11.39 1.03 -7.11
C ASP A 48 10.04 0.96 -7.84
N VAL A 49 9.47 -0.25 -7.93
CA VAL A 49 8.16 -0.47 -8.54
C VAL A 49 7.21 -1.02 -7.49
N LEU A 50 6.03 -0.39 -7.37
CA LEU A 50 4.95 -0.88 -6.51
C LEU A 50 4.15 -1.95 -7.25
N GLU A 51 4.25 -3.18 -6.78
CA GLU A 51 3.47 -4.29 -7.29
C GLU A 51 2.24 -4.54 -6.42
N LEU A 52 1.07 -4.54 -7.04
CA LEU A 52 -0.19 -4.89 -6.39
C LEU A 52 -0.47 -6.38 -6.58
N CYS A 53 -0.42 -7.15 -5.50
CA CYS A 53 -0.68 -8.59 -5.54
C CYS A 53 -2.18 -8.93 -5.44
N LYS A 54 -2.89 -8.24 -4.54
CA LYS A 54 -4.32 -8.50 -4.27
C LYS A 54 -4.97 -7.28 -3.63
N ILE A 55 -6.26 -7.07 -3.93
CA ILE A 55 -7.11 -6.06 -3.28
C ILE A 55 -8.23 -6.75 -2.49
N SER A 56 -8.67 -6.12 -1.39
CA SER A 56 -9.86 -6.55 -0.66
C SER A 56 -11.10 -6.43 -1.54
N ALA A 57 -11.96 -7.45 -1.51
CA ALA A 57 -13.32 -7.32 -2.03
C ALA A 57 -14.15 -6.41 -1.10
N PRO A 58 -15.18 -5.72 -1.63
CA PRO A 58 -16.14 -4.97 -0.81
C PRO A 58 -16.95 -5.88 0.12
#